data_AF-A0A510PP71-F1
#
_entry.id   AF-A0A510PP71-F1
#
_cell.length_a   1.000
_cell.length_b   1.000
_cell.length_c   1.000
_cell.angle_alpha   90.00
_cell.angle_beta   90.00
_cell.angle_gamma   90.00
#
_symmetry.space_group_name_H-M   'P 1'
#
loop_
_entity.id
_entity.type
_entity.pdbx_description
1 polymer ?
#
loop_
_entity_poly.entity_id
_entity_poly.type
_entity_poly.pdbx_seq_one_letter_code
_entity_poly.pdbx_strand_id
1 'polypeptide(L)'
;MKTAIKPNQSTKPLLQSLSVAMTSALLLGVTALPSKASMSVVPIDIAIGDGTLESPFLPLDPTNPDGFRFFGIAIVQGQIFFFDPDVAVGYDYAVTGDALFASVLIPAPLPNGDSSFTLELPGGVGSFPLTAGTTFNLLDYNALGFSSFRISGIDTMEMLDPTNPLAFVTGLSFTSSGTVNVTQNPIVVNIPEPSSLLSFGLLGLGFGMKKLKK
;
A
#
# COMPACT_ATOMS: atom_id res chain seq x y z
N MET A 1 -2.65 -66.62 29.62
CA MET A 1 -1.24 -67.04 29.42
C MET A 1 -1.07 -67.31 27.92
N LYS A 2 -0.65 -66.35 27.09
CA LYS A 2 0.73 -65.99 26.69
C LYS A 2 1.59 -67.19 26.27
N THR A 3 1.85 -67.31 24.96
CA THR A 3 3.12 -67.86 24.45
C THR A 3 3.58 -67.00 23.27
N ALA A 4 4.77 -66.42 23.41
CA ALA A 4 5.48 -65.62 22.42
C ALA A 4 6.69 -66.41 21.92
N ILE A 5 7.09 -66.23 20.66
CA ILE A 5 8.42 -66.62 20.16
C ILE A 5 9.02 -65.41 19.42
N LYS A 6 10.29 -65.13 19.75
CA LYS A 6 11.10 -63.92 19.51
C LYS A 6 11.98 -64.05 18.23
N PRO A 7 12.76 -63.01 17.84
CA PRO A 7 13.14 -62.68 16.46
C PRO A 7 14.52 -63.21 16.05
N ASN A 8 14.93 -62.98 14.79
CA ASN A 8 16.34 -63.03 14.42
C ASN A 8 16.75 -61.89 13.46
N GLN A 9 17.91 -61.30 13.74
CA GLN A 9 18.52 -60.14 13.09
C GLN A 9 19.75 -60.54 12.25
N SER A 10 20.03 -59.70 11.25
CA SER A 10 21.35 -59.23 10.77
C SER A 10 22.31 -60.22 10.08
N THR A 11 22.78 -59.82 8.89
CA THR A 11 24.21 -59.86 8.52
C THR A 11 24.50 -58.97 7.29
N LYS A 12 25.53 -58.12 7.42
CA LYS A 12 26.40 -57.42 6.41
C LYS A 12 27.85 -57.67 6.94
N PRO A 13 29.01 -57.43 6.25
CA PRO A 13 29.31 -56.59 5.04
C PRO A 13 30.51 -57.08 4.11
N LEU A 14 31.00 -56.18 3.20
CA LEU A 14 32.31 -56.04 2.46
C LEU A 14 32.61 -56.97 1.25
N LEU A 15 33.27 -56.63 0.11
CA LEU A 15 34.09 -55.50 -0.43
C LEU A 15 34.29 -55.67 -1.98
N GLN A 16 34.32 -54.61 -2.81
CA GLN A 16 35.43 -54.06 -3.68
C GLN A 16 34.84 -53.80 -5.10
N SER A 17 35.17 -52.81 -5.93
CA SER A 17 36.22 -51.79 -6.01
C SER A 17 35.81 -50.63 -6.96
N LEU A 18 36.23 -49.41 -6.60
CA LEU A 18 36.67 -48.25 -7.42
C LEU A 18 36.53 -48.23 -8.97
N SER A 19 35.98 -47.09 -9.47
CA SER A 19 36.58 -46.13 -10.45
C SER A 19 35.89 -45.91 -11.83
N VAL A 20 35.48 -44.63 -12.07
CA VAL A 20 35.60 -43.81 -13.32
C VAL A 20 34.66 -44.17 -14.51
N ALA A 21 34.03 -43.28 -15.29
CA ALA A 21 34.09 -41.82 -15.50
C ALA A 21 32.74 -41.28 -16.04
N MET A 22 32.53 -39.96 -15.89
CA MET A 22 31.58 -39.15 -16.68
C MET A 22 31.80 -39.31 -18.18
N THR A 23 30.73 -39.29 -18.98
CA THR A 23 30.72 -38.63 -20.29
C THR A 23 29.30 -38.17 -20.62
N SER A 24 29.12 -36.86 -20.79
CA SER A 24 27.93 -36.21 -21.32
C SER A 24 27.60 -36.67 -22.74
N ALA A 25 26.32 -36.82 -23.06
CA ALA A 25 25.82 -36.67 -24.41
C ALA A 25 24.40 -36.06 -24.38
N LEU A 26 24.32 -34.84 -24.90
CA LEU A 26 23.10 -34.09 -25.23
C LEU A 26 22.35 -34.83 -26.36
N LEU A 27 21.04 -35.02 -26.24
CA LEU A 27 20.20 -35.49 -27.36
C LEU A 27 18.87 -34.74 -27.42
N LEU A 28 18.70 -34.00 -28.52
CA LEU A 28 17.46 -33.35 -28.94
C LEU A 28 16.38 -34.39 -29.26
N GLY A 29 15.16 -34.15 -28.78
CA GLY A 29 13.96 -34.90 -29.16
C GLY A 29 12.71 -34.06 -28.94
N VAL A 30 12.28 -33.32 -29.96
CA VAL A 30 11.00 -32.61 -30.01
C VAL A 30 9.91 -33.62 -30.35
N THR A 31 8.93 -33.83 -29.46
CA THR A 31 7.56 -34.20 -29.90
C THR A 31 6.51 -33.88 -28.84
N ALA A 32 5.39 -33.32 -29.33
CA ALA A 32 4.14 -32.92 -28.67
C ALA A 32 4.14 -31.58 -27.92
N LEU A 33 3.74 -30.52 -28.63
CA LEU A 33 3.30 -29.25 -28.07
C LEU A 33 1.83 -29.42 -27.60
N PRO A 34 1.51 -29.36 -26.30
CA PRO A 34 0.12 -29.28 -25.88
C PRO A 34 -0.45 -27.91 -26.26
N SER A 35 -1.74 -27.94 -26.62
CA SER A 35 -2.63 -26.85 -27.00
C SER A 35 -2.24 -25.49 -26.44
N LYS A 36 -2.25 -24.47 -27.31
CA LYS A 36 -2.24 -23.05 -26.99
C LYS A 36 -3.19 -22.82 -25.81
N ALA A 37 -2.66 -22.80 -24.58
CA ALA A 37 -3.29 -22.04 -23.53
C ALA A 37 -3.33 -20.63 -24.10
N SER A 38 -4.52 -20.11 -24.38
CA SER A 38 -4.68 -18.67 -24.31
C SER A 38 -4.22 -18.30 -22.91
N MET A 39 -2.96 -17.88 -22.78
CA MET A 39 -2.58 -16.97 -21.74
C MET A 39 -3.48 -15.76 -21.97
N SER A 40 -4.64 -15.78 -21.32
CA SER A 40 -5.27 -14.56 -20.89
C SER A 40 -4.21 -13.92 -20.02
N VAL A 41 -3.38 -13.07 -20.61
CA VAL A 41 -2.63 -12.08 -19.88
C VAL A 41 -3.73 -11.22 -19.27
N VAL A 42 -4.21 -11.64 -18.10
CA VAL A 42 -4.87 -10.69 -17.20
C VAL A 42 -3.78 -9.66 -16.97
N PRO A 43 -3.94 -8.40 -17.39
CA PRO A 43 -3.01 -7.38 -16.95
C PRO A 43 -3.03 -7.46 -15.42
N ILE A 44 -1.93 -7.92 -14.84
CA ILE A 44 -1.79 -8.05 -13.40
C ILE A 44 -1.49 -6.63 -12.92
N ASP A 45 -2.50 -5.78 -12.97
CA ASP A 45 -2.52 -4.47 -12.35
C ASP A 45 -2.67 -4.69 -10.83
N ILE A 46 -1.82 -5.51 -10.20
CA ILE A 46 -1.87 -5.75 -8.75
C ILE A 46 -1.02 -4.69 -8.08
N ALA A 47 -1.55 -4.05 -7.03
CA ALA A 47 -0.81 -3.07 -6.25
C ALA A 47 0.55 -3.62 -5.79
N ILE A 48 1.54 -2.74 -5.68
CA ILE A 48 2.89 -3.12 -5.26
C ILE A 48 2.91 -3.20 -3.73
N GLY A 49 3.47 -4.27 -3.16
CA GLY A 49 3.49 -4.51 -1.71
C GLY A 49 2.77 -5.81 -1.34
N ASP A 50 2.81 -6.17 -0.05
CA ASP A 50 2.15 -7.37 0.47
C ASP A 50 1.01 -7.02 1.44
N GLY A 51 0.75 -5.73 1.65
CA GLY A 51 -0.32 -5.22 2.50
C GLY A 51 0.01 -5.30 3.99
N THR A 52 1.26 -5.59 4.36
CA THR A 52 1.74 -5.49 5.75
C THR A 52 2.08 -4.05 6.11
N LEU A 53 2.23 -3.76 7.42
CA LEU A 53 2.57 -2.42 7.88
C LEU A 53 3.94 -1.93 7.33
N GLU A 54 4.90 -2.85 7.23
CA GLU A 54 6.26 -2.56 6.74
C GLU A 54 6.35 -2.52 5.22
N SER A 55 5.32 -3.02 4.53
CA SER A 55 5.25 -3.12 3.07
C SER A 55 3.79 -2.94 2.61
N PRO A 56 3.21 -1.74 2.81
CA PRO A 56 1.83 -1.47 2.45
C PRO A 56 1.66 -1.59 0.93
N PHE A 57 0.41 -1.74 0.51
CA PHE A 57 0.08 -1.58 -0.89
C PHE A 57 0.31 -0.13 -1.32
N LEU A 58 1.06 0.05 -2.41
CA LEU A 58 1.32 1.32 -3.08
C LEU A 58 0.46 1.41 -4.36
N PRO A 59 0.03 2.62 -4.75
CA PRO A 59 -0.76 2.81 -5.95
C PRO A 59 0.05 2.47 -7.19
N LEU A 60 -0.65 1.94 -8.20
CA LEU A 60 -0.04 1.63 -9.50
C LEU A 60 0.42 2.87 -10.26
N ASP A 61 -0.29 3.98 -10.07
CA ASP A 61 0.02 5.28 -10.65
C ASP A 61 -0.10 6.35 -9.55
N PRO A 62 0.99 6.64 -8.82
CA PRO A 62 1.01 7.69 -7.80
C PRO A 62 0.88 9.11 -8.39
N THR A 63 0.92 9.26 -9.72
CA THR A 63 0.76 10.57 -10.35
C THR A 63 -0.64 10.81 -10.90
N ASN A 64 -1.54 9.84 -10.73
CA ASN A 64 -2.89 9.91 -11.29
C ASN A 64 -3.73 11.00 -10.60
N PRO A 65 -4.15 12.06 -11.30
CA PRO A 65 -4.99 13.11 -10.72
C PRO A 65 -6.40 12.63 -10.38
N ASP A 66 -6.86 11.53 -10.99
CA ASP A 66 -8.19 10.95 -10.75
C ASP A 66 -8.24 10.02 -9.53
N GLY A 67 -7.15 9.93 -8.77
CA GLY A 67 -7.04 9.17 -7.53
C GLY A 67 -6.16 7.93 -7.62
N PHE A 68 -5.67 7.51 -6.46
CA PHE A 68 -4.83 6.33 -6.26
C PHE A 68 -5.68 5.08 -6.36
N ARG A 69 -5.21 4.07 -7.12
CA ARG A 69 -5.97 2.85 -7.36
C ARG A 69 -5.15 1.61 -7.00
N PHE A 70 -5.81 0.68 -6.32
CA PHE A 70 -5.29 -0.61 -5.88
C PHE A 70 -6.23 -1.70 -6.39
N PHE A 71 -5.81 -2.45 -7.41
CA PHE A 71 -6.65 -3.46 -8.06
C PHE A 71 -6.31 -4.88 -7.63
N GLY A 72 -7.34 -5.73 -7.61
CA GLY A 72 -7.17 -7.17 -7.48
C GLY A 72 -6.58 -7.59 -6.14
N ILE A 73 -6.82 -6.84 -5.06
CA ILE A 73 -6.23 -7.11 -3.76
C ILE A 73 -6.95 -8.28 -3.11
N ALA A 74 -6.23 -9.38 -2.91
CA ALA A 74 -6.72 -10.53 -2.15
C ALA A 74 -6.76 -10.18 -0.67
N ILE A 75 -7.93 -10.31 -0.05
CA ILE A 75 -8.18 -9.96 1.34
C ILE A 75 -8.72 -11.16 2.12
N VAL A 76 -8.45 -11.16 3.42
CA VAL A 76 -8.91 -12.19 4.36
C VAL A 76 -9.68 -11.51 5.48
N GLN A 77 -10.90 -11.99 5.75
CA GLN A 77 -11.72 -11.48 6.83
C GLN A 77 -10.98 -11.56 8.18
N GLY A 78 -11.07 -10.48 8.96
CA GLY A 78 -10.43 -10.37 10.27
C GLY A 78 -8.94 -10.01 10.22
N GLN A 79 -8.36 -9.80 9.04
CA GLN A 79 -7.03 -9.19 8.87
C GLN A 79 -7.16 -7.70 8.54
N ILE A 80 -6.12 -6.93 8.89
CA ILE A 80 -5.94 -5.54 8.48
C ILE A 80 -4.88 -5.53 7.38
N PHE A 81 -5.18 -4.84 6.28
CA PHE A 81 -4.28 -4.61 5.16
C PHE A 81 -3.93 -3.12 5.10
N PHE A 82 -2.68 -2.81 4.84
CA PHE A 82 -2.17 -1.45 4.86
C PHE A 82 -2.00 -0.91 3.45
N PHE A 83 -2.41 0.35 3.26
CA PHE A 83 -2.37 1.08 2.00
C PHE A 83 -1.68 2.42 2.23
N ASP A 84 -0.77 2.80 1.35
CA ASP A 84 -0.05 4.07 1.40
C ASP A 84 -0.25 4.80 0.06
N PRO A 85 -1.16 5.80 0.00
CA PRO A 85 -1.30 6.69 -1.15
C PRO A 85 -0.19 7.73 -1.18
N ASP A 86 -0.07 8.44 -2.31
CA ASP A 86 0.74 9.65 -2.36
C ASP A 86 0.11 10.77 -1.51
N VAL A 87 0.92 11.73 -1.06
CA VAL A 87 0.61 12.70 0.01
C VAL A 87 -0.49 13.71 -0.37
N ALA A 88 -1.46 13.88 0.52
CA ALA A 88 -2.54 14.86 0.44
C ALA A 88 -2.97 15.33 1.86
N VAL A 89 -3.95 16.25 1.96
CA VAL A 89 -4.50 16.68 3.27
C VAL A 89 -5.66 15.80 3.76
N GLY A 90 -6.03 14.81 2.96
CA GLY A 90 -7.12 13.86 3.19
C GLY A 90 -7.41 13.05 1.94
N TYR A 91 -8.28 12.06 2.06
CA TYR A 91 -8.67 11.19 0.97
C TYR A 91 -10.13 10.75 1.08
N ASP A 92 -10.81 10.69 -0.05
CA ASP A 92 -12.06 9.97 -0.22
C ASP A 92 -11.75 8.51 -0.59
N TYR A 93 -12.20 7.57 0.23
CA TYR A 93 -12.01 6.14 0.06
C TYR A 93 -13.23 5.51 -0.60
N ALA A 94 -13.00 4.59 -1.53
CA ALA A 94 -14.04 3.69 -2.02
C ALA A 94 -13.50 2.27 -2.22
N VAL A 95 -14.39 1.29 -2.06
CA VAL A 95 -14.14 -0.12 -2.34
C VAL A 95 -15.21 -0.71 -3.25
N THR A 96 -14.77 -1.56 -4.16
CA THR A 96 -15.63 -2.43 -4.98
C THR A 96 -15.09 -3.87 -4.94
N GLY A 97 -15.93 -4.84 -5.30
CA GLY A 97 -15.57 -6.26 -5.30
C GLY A 97 -16.36 -7.05 -4.26
N ASP A 98 -15.70 -8.02 -3.63
CA ASP A 98 -16.36 -9.04 -2.80
C ASP A 98 -16.65 -8.62 -1.36
N ALA A 99 -16.13 -7.47 -0.91
CA ALA A 99 -16.25 -7.03 0.47
C ALA A 99 -16.38 -5.50 0.60
N LEU A 100 -16.98 -5.08 1.70
CA LEU A 100 -17.06 -3.69 2.15
C LEU A 100 -16.04 -3.43 3.26
N PHE A 101 -15.76 -2.16 3.54
CA PHE A 101 -14.90 -1.77 4.65
C PHE A 101 -15.56 -2.10 6.00
N ALA A 102 -14.80 -2.72 6.89
CA ALA A 102 -15.24 -3.09 8.24
C ALA A 102 -14.52 -2.29 9.34
N SER A 103 -13.29 -1.84 9.12
CA SER A 103 -12.59 -0.95 10.06
C SER A 103 -11.57 -0.08 9.38
N VAL A 104 -11.19 1.02 10.05
CA VAL A 104 -10.13 1.94 9.64
C VAL A 104 -9.14 2.11 10.80
N LEU A 105 -7.85 2.17 10.50
CA LEU A 105 -6.77 2.40 11.45
C LEU A 105 -5.71 3.30 10.80
N ILE A 106 -5.31 4.36 11.49
CA ILE A 106 -4.04 5.05 11.20
C ILE A 106 -3.02 4.51 12.22
N PRO A 107 -1.96 3.80 11.83
CA PRO A 107 -1.17 2.98 12.76
C PRO A 107 -0.46 3.77 13.84
N ALA A 108 0.05 4.95 13.49
CA ALA A 108 0.88 5.79 14.34
C ALA A 108 0.67 7.28 14.01
N PRO A 109 1.03 8.19 14.94
CA PRO A 109 1.13 9.61 14.62
C PRO A 109 2.06 9.84 13.43
N LEU A 110 1.77 10.89 12.66
CA LEU A 110 2.62 11.36 11.57
C LEU A 110 3.93 11.96 12.12
N PRO A 111 4.98 12.14 11.29
CA PRO A 111 6.33 12.45 11.75
C PRO A 111 6.48 13.67 12.67
N ASN A 112 5.65 14.70 12.49
CA ASN A 112 5.66 15.93 13.29
C ASN A 112 4.59 15.94 14.40
N GLY A 113 3.89 14.83 14.61
CA GLY A 113 3.07 14.56 15.79
C GLY A 113 1.57 14.65 15.57
N ASP A 114 1.09 14.94 14.36
CA ASP A 114 -0.33 14.86 14.04
C ASP A 114 -0.84 13.42 14.25
N SER A 115 -1.88 13.30 15.06
CA SER A 115 -2.45 12.03 15.51
C SER A 115 -3.97 12.06 15.54
N SER A 116 -4.59 13.13 15.06
CA SER A 116 -6.01 13.38 15.20
C SER A 116 -6.62 13.80 13.87
N PHE A 117 -7.33 12.86 13.26
CA PHE A 117 -7.98 13.02 11.96
C PHE A 117 -9.50 13.01 12.12
N THR A 118 -10.21 13.34 11.05
CA THR A 118 -11.66 13.23 10.97
C THR A 118 -12.03 12.11 10.00
N LEU A 119 -12.85 11.16 10.47
CA LEU A 119 -13.50 10.14 9.65
C LEU A 119 -14.94 10.55 9.37
N GLU A 120 -15.32 10.71 8.11
CA GLU A 120 -16.69 11.03 7.70
C GLU A 120 -17.35 9.83 7.05
N LEU A 121 -18.51 9.44 7.59
CA LEU A 121 -19.30 8.32 7.10
C LEU A 121 -20.52 8.82 6.31
N PRO A 122 -20.81 8.25 5.13
CA PRO A 122 -21.89 8.70 4.25
C PRO A 122 -23.27 8.33 4.82
N GLY A 123 -24.33 8.73 4.11
CA GLY A 123 -25.71 8.34 4.45
C GLY A 123 -26.28 9.04 5.69
N GLY A 124 -25.71 10.18 6.08
CA GLY A 124 -26.15 10.95 7.24
C GLY A 124 -25.67 10.41 8.59
N VAL A 125 -24.73 9.46 8.60
CA VAL A 125 -24.15 8.88 9.83
C VAL A 125 -23.32 9.93 10.58
N GLY A 126 -22.51 10.73 9.86
CA GLY A 126 -21.81 11.88 10.42
C GLY A 126 -20.30 11.74 10.46
N SER A 127 -19.65 12.62 11.24
CA SER A 127 -18.20 12.72 11.37
C SER A 127 -17.75 12.30 12.76
N PHE A 128 -16.62 11.60 12.81
CA PHE A 128 -16.05 11.04 14.04
C PHE A 128 -14.57 11.38 14.16
N PRO A 129 -14.06 11.54 15.39
CA PRO A 129 -12.62 11.60 15.59
C PRO A 129 -11.98 10.25 15.22
N LEU A 130 -10.89 10.31 14.46
CA LEU A 130 -10.04 9.18 14.14
C LEU A 130 -8.67 9.43 14.75
N THR A 131 -8.36 8.75 15.86
CA THR A 131 -7.09 8.90 16.55
C THR A 131 -6.10 7.84 16.11
N ALA A 132 -4.87 8.24 15.80
CA ALA A 132 -3.80 7.31 15.45
C ALA A 132 -3.58 6.25 16.56
N GLY A 133 -3.23 5.03 16.16
CA GLY A 133 -3.08 3.87 17.03
C GLY A 133 -4.40 3.26 17.53
N THR A 134 -5.56 3.82 17.15
CA THR A 134 -6.87 3.30 17.55
C THR A 134 -7.67 2.86 16.33
N THR A 135 -8.08 1.59 16.31
CA THR A 135 -8.96 1.08 15.26
C THR A 135 -10.38 1.61 15.44
N PHE A 136 -10.92 2.22 14.40
CA PHE A 136 -12.33 2.60 14.32
C PHE A 136 -13.13 1.46 13.69
N ASN A 137 -14.08 0.89 14.42
CA ASN A 137 -14.95 -0.19 13.94
C ASN A 137 -16.16 0.39 13.20
N LEU A 138 -16.23 0.19 11.89
CA LEU A 138 -17.33 0.68 11.06
C LEU A 138 -18.61 -0.12 11.26
N LEU A 139 -18.49 -1.39 11.70
CA LEU A 139 -19.62 -2.29 11.85
C LEU A 139 -20.55 -1.90 13.00
N ASP A 140 -20.08 -1.05 13.91
CA ASP A 140 -20.91 -0.48 14.99
C ASP A 140 -21.95 0.53 14.46
N TYR A 141 -21.73 1.08 13.26
CA TYR A 141 -22.63 2.05 12.61
C TYR A 141 -23.39 1.45 11.43
N ASN A 142 -22.79 0.49 10.73
CA ASN A 142 -23.46 -0.30 9.70
C ASN A 142 -22.94 -1.72 9.73
N ALA A 143 -23.77 -2.67 10.19
CA ALA A 143 -23.40 -4.08 10.29
C ALA A 143 -23.01 -4.73 8.94
N LEU A 144 -23.38 -4.11 7.81
CA LEU A 144 -22.98 -4.55 6.48
C LEU A 144 -21.64 -3.93 6.01
N GLY A 145 -21.05 -3.01 6.75
CA GLY A 145 -19.86 -2.24 6.36
C GLY A 145 -20.17 -1.06 5.44
N PHE A 146 -19.14 -0.35 4.99
CA PHE A 146 -19.27 0.81 4.11
C PHE A 146 -18.51 0.59 2.80
N SER A 147 -19.09 1.02 1.67
CA SER A 147 -18.40 1.04 0.38
C SER A 147 -17.50 2.27 0.21
N SER A 148 -17.67 3.28 1.06
CA SER A 148 -16.92 4.53 0.98
C SER A 148 -16.95 5.29 2.31
N PHE A 149 -15.91 6.08 2.56
CA PHE A 149 -15.78 7.02 3.67
C PHE A 149 -14.74 8.08 3.30
N ARG A 150 -14.60 9.12 4.12
CA ARG A 150 -13.54 10.14 3.95
C ARG A 150 -12.67 10.22 5.19
N ILE A 151 -11.35 10.33 5.00
CA ILE A 151 -10.44 10.77 6.05
C ILE A 151 -9.94 12.17 5.68
N SER A 152 -9.96 13.10 6.62
CA SER A 152 -9.41 14.44 6.41
C SER A 152 -8.75 14.98 7.67
N GLY A 153 -8.03 16.09 7.54
CA GLY A 153 -7.38 16.77 8.66
C GLY A 153 -5.92 16.40 8.83
N ILE A 154 -5.26 15.90 7.77
CA ILE A 154 -3.79 15.77 7.76
C ILE A 154 -3.21 17.18 7.77
N ASP A 155 -2.43 17.51 8.80
CA ASP A 155 -1.80 18.82 8.92
C ASP A 155 -0.73 19.02 7.83
N THR A 156 -0.82 20.11 7.08
CA THR A 156 0.20 20.52 6.10
C THR A 156 1.59 20.73 6.72
N MET A 157 1.66 21.01 8.03
CA MET A 157 2.92 21.12 8.78
C MET A 157 3.60 19.77 9.00
N GLU A 158 2.95 18.64 8.71
CA GLU A 158 3.59 17.32 8.68
C GLU A 158 4.64 17.21 7.58
N MET A 159 4.53 18.03 6.52
CA MET A 159 5.48 18.05 5.40
C MET A 159 5.82 16.64 4.88
N LEU A 160 4.79 15.79 4.77
CA LEU A 160 4.95 14.40 4.36
C LEU A 160 5.66 14.32 3.01
N ASP A 161 6.62 13.39 2.90
CA ASP A 161 7.40 13.16 1.69
C ASP A 161 6.60 12.27 0.73
N PRO A 162 6.17 12.75 -0.45
CA PRO A 162 5.43 11.96 -1.44
C PRO A 162 6.21 10.75 -1.98
N THR A 163 7.53 10.74 -1.81
CA THR A 163 8.40 9.63 -2.24
C THR A 163 8.63 8.59 -1.16
N ASN A 164 8.16 8.83 0.07
CA ASN A 164 8.26 7.89 1.18
C ASN A 164 7.08 6.90 1.15
N PRO A 165 7.31 5.59 0.93
CA PRO A 165 6.24 4.57 0.82
C PRO A 165 5.59 4.19 2.16
N LEU A 166 5.79 5.03 3.19
CA LEU A 166 5.24 4.91 4.54
C LEU A 166 4.80 6.30 5.05
N ALA A 167 4.53 7.25 4.16
CA ALA A 167 4.22 8.63 4.52
C ALA A 167 2.84 8.78 5.18
N PHE A 168 1.83 8.07 4.67
CA PHE A 168 0.47 8.09 5.18
C PHE A 168 -0.18 6.70 5.09
N VAL A 169 0.31 5.78 5.91
CA VAL A 169 -0.22 4.42 5.93
C VAL A 169 -1.60 4.36 6.58
N THR A 170 -2.58 3.79 5.88
CA THR A 170 -3.92 3.51 6.40
C THR A 170 -4.19 2.00 6.41
N GLY A 171 -4.52 1.46 7.57
CA GLY A 171 -4.96 0.08 7.76
C GLY A 171 -6.47 -0.06 7.56
N LEU A 172 -6.88 -0.98 6.69
CA LEU A 172 -8.27 -1.28 6.36
C LEU A 172 -8.55 -2.76 6.60
N SER A 173 -9.69 -3.07 7.24
CA SER A 173 -10.23 -4.43 7.26
C SER A 173 -11.54 -4.50 6.50
N PHE A 174 -11.96 -5.73 6.18
CA PHE A 174 -13.07 -5.98 5.27
C PHE A 174 -14.07 -6.97 5.85
N THR A 175 -15.33 -6.85 5.42
CA THR A 175 -16.46 -7.64 5.92
C THR A 175 -16.38 -9.13 5.60
N SER A 176 -15.62 -9.50 4.56
CA SER A 176 -15.50 -10.86 4.02
C SER A 176 -14.14 -11.05 3.37
N SER A 177 -13.71 -12.30 3.21
CA SER A 177 -12.56 -12.65 2.36
C SER A 177 -12.95 -12.59 0.89
N GLY A 178 -11.99 -12.32 0.00
CA GLY A 178 -12.24 -12.23 -1.44
C GLY A 178 -11.22 -11.34 -2.14
N THR A 179 -11.64 -10.74 -3.25
CA THR A 179 -10.84 -9.76 -3.99
C THR A 179 -11.54 -8.40 -4.01
N VAL A 180 -10.79 -7.35 -3.75
CA VAL A 180 -11.30 -5.97 -3.76
C VAL A 180 -10.46 -5.06 -4.64
N ASN A 181 -11.10 -3.99 -5.12
CA ASN A 181 -10.43 -2.83 -5.67
C ASN A 181 -10.69 -1.64 -4.76
N VAL A 182 -9.64 -0.96 -4.34
CA VAL A 182 -9.70 0.22 -3.49
C VAL A 182 -9.25 1.45 -4.28
N THR A 183 -9.93 2.57 -4.05
CA THR A 183 -9.48 3.88 -4.54
C THR A 183 -9.35 4.86 -3.38
N GLN A 184 -8.33 5.72 -3.45
CA GLN A 184 -8.12 6.85 -2.55
C GLN A 184 -7.99 8.12 -3.39
N ASN A 185 -9.01 8.98 -3.38
CA ASN A 185 -8.99 10.21 -4.15
C ASN A 185 -8.46 11.34 -3.26
N PRO A 186 -7.34 12.01 -3.64
CA PRO A 186 -6.71 13.01 -2.79
C PRO A 186 -7.58 14.26 -2.64
N ILE A 187 -7.67 14.75 -1.41
CA ILE A 187 -8.17 16.09 -1.10
C ILE A 187 -6.96 17.00 -1.08
N VAL A 188 -6.87 17.89 -2.07
CA VAL A 188 -5.77 18.85 -2.20
C VAL A 188 -6.20 20.22 -1.68
N VAL A 189 -5.29 20.90 -0.99
CA VAL A 189 -5.45 22.31 -0.64
C VAL A 189 -4.46 23.09 -1.47
N ASN A 190 -4.94 24.08 -2.23
CA ASN A 190 -4.08 25.05 -2.88
C ASN A 190 -3.43 25.91 -1.80
N ILE A 191 -2.18 25.64 -1.44
CA ILE A 191 -1.39 26.58 -0.65
C ILE A 191 -0.89 27.66 -1.61
N PRO A 192 -1.25 28.94 -1.42
CA PRO A 192 -0.68 30.02 -2.22
C PRO A 192 0.83 29.98 -2.09
N GLU A 193 1.54 29.92 -3.22
CA GLU A 193 2.99 29.98 -3.18
C GLU A 193 3.44 31.25 -2.43
N PRO A 194 4.48 31.18 -1.58
CA PRO A 194 5.01 32.35 -0.92
C PRO A 194 5.40 33.36 -2.00
N SER A 195 4.70 34.49 -2.02
CA SER A 195 4.92 35.54 -3.01
C SER A 195 6.39 35.94 -2.96
N SER A 196 7.11 35.70 -4.06
CA SER A 196 8.53 36.00 -4.21
C SER A 196 8.75 37.53 -4.26
N LEU A 197 8.62 38.18 -3.10
CA LEU A 197 8.82 39.62 -2.88
C LEU A 197 10.30 40.07 -2.98
N LEU A 198 11.22 39.19 -3.39
CA LEU A 198 12.65 39.49 -3.47
C LEU A 198 13.13 40.05 -4.82
N SER A 199 12.27 40.16 -5.83
CA SER A 199 12.70 40.56 -7.19
C SER A 199 12.63 42.07 -7.49
N PHE A 200 12.07 42.91 -6.61
CA PHE A 200 11.93 44.36 -6.86
C PHE A 200 12.86 45.27 -6.05
N GLY A 201 13.77 44.73 -5.23
CA GLY A 201 14.61 45.52 -4.32
C GLY A 201 15.95 46.05 -4.86
N LEU A 202 16.38 45.68 -6.07
CA LEU A 202 17.77 45.90 -6.52
C LEU A 202 17.95 46.77 -7.77
N LEU A 203 17.02 47.67 -8.09
CA LEU A 203 17.17 48.61 -9.21
C LEU A 203 16.67 50.01 -8.84
N GLY A 204 17.53 50.85 -8.26
CA GLY A 204 17.19 52.27 -8.12
C GLY A 204 17.91 53.12 -7.09
N LEU A 205 19.24 53.02 -6.93
CA LEU A 205 20.03 54.07 -6.28
C LEU A 205 21.17 54.50 -7.19
N GLY A 206 20.83 55.29 -8.21
CA GLY A 206 21.79 55.98 -9.03
C GLY A 206 21.14 57.15 -9.73
N PHE A 207 21.26 58.36 -9.16
CA PHE A 207 21.31 59.64 -9.89
C PHE A 207 21.66 60.77 -8.92
N GLY A 208 22.71 61.55 -9.22
CA GLY A 208 23.01 62.75 -8.44
C GLY A 208 24.39 63.38 -8.60
N MET A 209 25.05 63.31 -9.75
CA MET A 209 26.19 64.20 -10.02
C MET A 209 25.68 65.64 -10.19
N LYS A 210 26.08 66.56 -9.30
CA LYS A 210 26.11 67.99 -9.60
C LYS A 210 27.57 68.48 -9.64
N LYS A 211 28.07 68.66 -10.86
CA LYS A 211 29.17 69.61 -11.15
C LYS A 211 28.55 70.98 -11.39
N LEU A 212 29.18 72.04 -10.88
CA LEU A 212 29.29 73.43 -11.40
C LEU A 212 29.65 74.32 -10.18
N LYS A 213 30.54 75.32 -10.20
CA LYS A 213 31.52 75.88 -11.15
C LYS A 213 32.52 76.69 -10.30
N LYS A 214 33.66 77.06 -10.92
CA LYS A 214 34.79 77.84 -10.38
C LYS A 214 34.43 78.97 -9.42
#